data_AF-A0A1U8NYQ5-F1
#
_entry.id   AF-A0A1U8NYQ5-F1
#
_cell.length_a   1.000
_cell.length_b   1.000
_cell.length_c   1.000
_cell.angle_alpha   90.00
_cell.angle_beta   90.00
_cell.angle_gamma   90.00
#
_symmetry.space_group_name_H-M   'P 1'
#
loop_
_entity.id
_entity.type
_entity.pdbx_description
1 polymer ?
#
loop_
_entity_poly.entity_id
_entity_poly.type
_entity_poly.pdbx_seq_one_letter_code
_entity_poly.pdbx_strand_id
1 'polypeptide(L)'
;MKLLLPPLPVYPRPKKLEAEKAYEVEEDIDKMGLSLEEPQIAALLKLSADTGRGERVYNYLHKLRRSVRWVSEETCKVLEDWFCCKASEIGSDVGSVKEAILRNGGGWHGLGWIGEGKWVVKKGNVKPNGRCCCCGEQLDCVDIDDVETEKFALSVAGLALEREVKANFREFQDWLEKNADYEAIVDGANIGLYQQNFAEGGCSVLQLNAVIKEMYTRSGNKWPLVILHNKRVRALLENPSHRKLVEEWMANGVLYTTPHGSNDDWYWLYATVKLRCLLVTNDEMRDHIFELLGSSFFLKWKERHQVRYTFLKGALKLQMPPAYSIVIQESEKGSWHVPIVCESDEESLRSWLCITKPGGCEDEGKTGSTMETCEIVDGPCCKSSENRNNEKCDDKTTSMTGKRKERSP
;
A
#
# COMPACT_ATOMS: atom_id res chain seq x y z
N MET A 1 -2.91 -71.56 -32.43
CA MET A 1 -3.85 -70.58 -31.83
C MET A 1 -3.04 -69.46 -31.20
N LYS A 2 -2.95 -68.29 -31.87
CA LYS A 2 -2.42 -67.05 -31.27
C LYS A 2 -3.61 -66.31 -30.67
N LEU A 3 -3.64 -66.19 -29.34
CA LEU A 3 -4.57 -65.29 -28.67
C LEU A 3 -3.97 -63.88 -28.73
N LEU A 4 -4.52 -63.04 -29.60
CA LEU A 4 -4.31 -61.60 -29.61
C LEU A 4 -5.18 -61.00 -28.50
N LEU A 5 -4.56 -60.44 -27.46
CA LEU A 5 -5.24 -59.50 -26.56
C LEU A 5 -5.25 -58.12 -27.23
N PRO A 6 -6.39 -57.40 -27.25
CA PRO A 6 -6.45 -56.07 -27.83
C PRO A 6 -5.67 -55.06 -26.96
N PRO A 7 -5.13 -53.98 -27.55
CA PRO A 7 -4.49 -52.93 -26.78
C PRO A 7 -5.52 -52.23 -25.90
N LEU A 8 -5.22 -52.11 -24.60
CA LEU A 8 -5.99 -51.28 -23.68
C LEU A 8 -5.95 -49.82 -24.15
N PRO A 9 -7.07 -49.08 -24.10
CA PRO A 9 -7.09 -47.69 -24.49
C PRO A 9 -6.23 -46.86 -23.52
N VAL A 10 -5.30 -46.10 -24.07
CA VAL A 10 -4.53 -45.08 -23.36
C VAL A 10 -5.50 -43.96 -22.96
N TYR A 11 -6.04 -44.05 -21.76
CA TYR A 11 -6.79 -42.96 -21.17
C TYR A 11 -5.83 -41.88 -20.62
N PRO A 12 -6.12 -40.58 -20.78
CA PRO A 12 -5.45 -39.53 -20.02
C PRO A 12 -6.02 -39.54 -18.59
N ARG A 13 -5.55 -40.48 -17.74
CA ARG A 13 -6.12 -40.72 -16.39
C ARG A 13 -5.21 -40.50 -15.16
N PRO A 14 -3.86 -40.35 -15.20
CA PRO A 14 -3.10 -40.21 -13.95
C PRO A 14 -3.24 -38.83 -13.28
N LYS A 15 -3.00 -37.73 -14.02
CA LYS A 15 -2.97 -36.37 -13.43
C LYS A 15 -4.29 -35.90 -12.80
N LYS A 16 -5.44 -36.32 -13.34
CA LYS A 16 -6.75 -35.88 -12.81
C LYS A 16 -7.07 -36.50 -11.45
N LEU A 17 -6.71 -37.78 -11.25
CA LEU A 17 -6.90 -38.48 -9.98
C LEU A 17 -5.90 -37.98 -8.93
N GLU A 18 -4.68 -37.66 -9.35
CA GLU A 18 -3.66 -37.02 -8.50
C GLU A 18 -4.10 -35.63 -8.03
N ALA A 19 -4.80 -34.86 -8.88
CA ALA A 19 -5.34 -33.56 -8.52
C ALA A 19 -6.38 -33.63 -7.39
N GLU A 20 -7.35 -34.56 -7.45
CA GLU A 20 -8.36 -34.69 -6.38
C GLU A 20 -7.71 -35.01 -5.03
N LYS A 21 -6.75 -35.94 -5.02
CA LYS A 21 -6.01 -36.28 -3.79
C LYS A 21 -5.23 -35.10 -3.23
N ALA A 22 -4.63 -34.28 -4.10
CA ALA A 22 -3.91 -33.09 -3.68
C ALA A 22 -4.87 -32.06 -3.04
N TYR A 23 -6.08 -31.93 -3.56
CA TYR A 23 -7.12 -31.06 -2.99
C TYR A 23 -7.66 -31.59 -1.66
N GLU A 24 -7.82 -32.91 -1.52
CA GLU A 24 -8.18 -33.55 -0.24
C GLU A 24 -7.13 -33.25 0.84
N VAL A 25 -5.84 -33.36 0.50
CA VAL A 25 -4.73 -33.03 1.42
C VAL A 25 -4.77 -31.55 1.83
N GLU A 26 -5.03 -30.64 0.89
CA GLU A 26 -5.21 -29.22 1.22
C GLU A 26 -6.38 -28.99 2.18
N GLU A 27 -7.53 -29.62 1.94
CA GLU A 27 -8.70 -29.49 2.81
C GLU A 27 -8.41 -29.99 4.23
N ASP A 28 -7.62 -31.06 4.37
CA ASP A 28 -7.22 -31.58 5.67
C ASP A 28 -6.21 -30.66 6.38
N ILE A 29 -5.29 -30.03 5.65
CA ILE A 29 -4.39 -29.00 6.19
C ILE A 29 -5.19 -27.80 6.70
N ASP A 30 -6.18 -27.33 5.92
CA ASP A 30 -7.06 -26.22 6.28
C ASP A 30 -7.88 -26.57 7.55
N LYS A 31 -8.39 -27.81 7.67
CA LYS A 31 -9.09 -28.30 8.89
C LYS A 31 -8.20 -28.34 10.13
N MET A 32 -6.89 -28.56 9.96
CA MET A 32 -5.91 -28.53 11.05
C MET A 32 -5.52 -27.09 11.46
N GLY A 33 -6.02 -26.07 10.75
CA GLY A 33 -5.67 -24.67 11.01
C GLY A 33 -4.25 -24.30 10.57
N LEU A 34 -3.66 -25.09 9.67
CA LEU A 34 -2.34 -24.83 9.12
C LEU A 34 -2.45 -23.99 7.84
N SER A 35 -1.46 -23.14 7.58
CA SER A 35 -1.39 -22.31 6.38
C SER A 35 -0.36 -22.84 5.38
N LEU A 36 -0.73 -22.88 4.10
CA LEU A 36 0.20 -23.20 3.02
C LEU A 36 1.14 -22.01 2.72
N GLU A 37 2.41 -22.31 2.47
CA GLU A 37 3.39 -21.34 1.98
C GLU A 37 3.42 -21.32 0.45
N GLU A 38 4.21 -20.40 -0.12
CA GLU A 38 4.30 -20.21 -1.57
C GLU A 38 4.57 -21.52 -2.36
N PRO A 39 5.54 -22.37 -1.97
CA PRO A 39 5.88 -23.55 -2.77
C PRO A 39 4.72 -24.54 -2.88
N GLN A 40 3.96 -24.74 -1.80
CA GLN A 40 2.81 -25.64 -1.79
C GLN A 40 1.65 -25.06 -2.60
N ILE A 41 1.39 -23.75 -2.47
CA ILE A 41 0.36 -23.08 -3.28
C ILE A 41 0.73 -23.11 -4.76
N ALA A 42 1.99 -22.85 -5.11
CA ALA A 42 2.49 -22.89 -6.49
C ALA A 42 2.40 -24.30 -7.11
N ALA A 43 2.64 -25.35 -6.32
CA ALA A 43 2.46 -26.73 -6.78
C ALA A 43 1.00 -27.05 -7.10
N LEU A 44 0.06 -26.65 -6.24
CA LEU A 44 -1.38 -26.83 -6.46
C LEU A 44 -1.90 -25.98 -7.62
N LEU A 45 -1.39 -24.75 -7.76
CA LEU A 45 -1.64 -23.87 -8.89
C LEU A 45 -1.22 -24.53 -10.20
N LYS A 46 0.01 -25.05 -10.26
CA LYS A 46 0.54 -25.75 -11.44
C LYS A 46 -0.27 -27.00 -11.79
N LEU A 47 -0.61 -27.82 -10.80
CA LEU A 47 -1.44 -29.01 -10.99
C LEU A 47 -2.83 -28.66 -11.54
N SER A 48 -3.40 -27.55 -11.07
CA SER A 48 -4.69 -27.03 -11.54
C SER A 48 -4.61 -26.49 -12.97
N ALA A 49 -3.52 -25.80 -13.31
CA ALA A 49 -3.24 -25.34 -14.67
C ALA A 49 -3.08 -26.53 -15.64
N ASP A 50 -2.27 -27.53 -15.28
CA ASP A 50 -2.03 -28.76 -16.04
C ASP A 50 -3.30 -29.58 -16.29
N THR A 51 -4.21 -29.61 -15.32
CA THR A 51 -5.49 -30.32 -15.43
C THR A 51 -6.61 -29.47 -16.02
N GLY A 52 -6.35 -28.19 -16.32
CA GLY A 52 -7.28 -27.28 -16.97
C GLY A 52 -8.42 -26.78 -16.09
N ARG A 53 -8.27 -26.80 -14.75
CA ARG A 53 -9.30 -26.38 -13.78
C ARG A 53 -9.21 -24.89 -13.48
N GLY A 54 -9.82 -24.05 -14.33
CA GLY A 54 -9.69 -22.59 -14.26
C GLY A 54 -10.20 -21.95 -12.96
N GLU A 55 -11.25 -22.50 -12.34
CA GLU A 55 -11.75 -22.03 -11.04
C GLU A 55 -10.74 -22.30 -9.92
N ARG A 56 -10.09 -23.46 -9.92
CA ARG A 56 -9.03 -23.78 -8.95
C ARG A 56 -7.83 -22.86 -9.12
N VAL A 57 -7.43 -22.57 -10.37
CA VAL A 57 -6.36 -21.59 -10.65
C VAL A 57 -6.69 -20.22 -10.08
N TYR A 58 -7.94 -19.75 -10.26
CA TYR A 58 -8.41 -18.49 -9.67
C TYR A 58 -8.29 -18.50 -8.14
N ASN A 59 -8.76 -19.57 -7.50
CA ASN A 59 -8.71 -19.71 -6.04
C ASN A 59 -7.26 -19.71 -5.52
N TYR A 60 -6.33 -20.39 -6.20
CA TYR A 60 -4.92 -20.40 -5.82
C TYR A 60 -4.23 -19.06 -6.03
N LEU A 61 -4.62 -18.29 -7.04
CA LEU A 61 -4.10 -16.93 -7.23
C LEU A 61 -4.51 -16.00 -6.08
N HIS A 62 -5.75 -16.15 -5.58
CA HIS A 62 -6.19 -15.46 -4.35
C HIS A 62 -5.53 -16.01 -3.08
N LYS A 63 -5.24 -17.33 -3.00
CA LYS A 63 -4.42 -17.88 -1.89
C LYS A 63 -3.01 -17.28 -1.90
N LEU A 64 -2.36 -17.17 -3.06
CA LEU A 64 -1.07 -16.46 -3.20
C LEU A 64 -1.19 -15.01 -2.73
N ARG A 65 -2.21 -14.27 -3.18
CA ARG A 65 -2.42 -12.87 -2.77
C ARG A 65 -2.47 -12.69 -1.25
N ARG A 66 -3.09 -13.63 -0.55
CA ARG A 66 -3.23 -13.60 0.91
C ARG A 66 -1.96 -14.02 1.64
N SER A 67 -1.27 -15.03 1.12
CA SER A 67 -0.12 -15.66 1.78
C SER A 67 1.22 -14.97 1.49
N VAL A 68 1.37 -14.33 0.33
CA VAL A 68 2.63 -13.71 -0.09
C VAL A 68 2.46 -12.27 -0.57
N ARG A 69 3.48 -11.44 -0.33
CA ARG A 69 3.54 -10.06 -0.83
C ARG A 69 3.94 -10.00 -2.31
N TRP A 70 4.82 -10.89 -2.71
CA TRP A 70 5.33 -11.07 -4.08
C TRP A 70 5.62 -12.54 -4.31
N VAL A 71 5.71 -12.93 -5.59
CA VAL A 71 5.97 -14.31 -5.99
C VAL A 71 7.42 -14.52 -6.43
N SER A 72 7.92 -15.74 -6.27
CA SER A 72 9.15 -16.22 -6.88
C SER A 72 9.08 -16.24 -8.41
N GLU A 73 10.24 -16.28 -9.07
CA GLU A 73 10.32 -16.37 -10.53
C GLU A 73 9.73 -17.71 -11.03
N GLU A 74 9.85 -18.78 -10.24
CA GLU A 74 9.26 -20.09 -10.52
C GLU A 74 7.73 -20.03 -10.54
N THR A 75 7.12 -19.42 -9.52
CA THR A 75 5.67 -19.21 -9.45
C THR A 75 5.20 -18.28 -10.57
N CYS A 76 5.98 -17.24 -10.89
CA CYS A 76 5.69 -16.33 -12.00
C CYS A 76 5.57 -17.09 -13.33
N LYS A 77 6.50 -18.01 -13.63
CA LYS A 77 6.45 -18.84 -14.85
C LYS A 77 5.20 -19.70 -14.94
N VAL A 78 4.74 -20.27 -13.82
CA VAL A 78 3.48 -21.05 -13.79
C VAL A 78 2.28 -20.18 -14.18
N LEU A 79 2.26 -18.91 -13.74
CA LEU A 79 1.21 -17.96 -14.12
C LEU A 79 1.32 -17.57 -15.60
N GLU A 80 2.53 -17.27 -16.08
CA GLU A 80 2.78 -16.97 -17.50
C GLU A 80 2.26 -18.09 -18.41
N ASP A 81 2.60 -19.34 -18.09
CA ASP A 81 2.20 -20.53 -18.85
C ASP A 81 0.67 -20.68 -18.89
N TRP A 82 -0.01 -20.49 -17.75
CA TRP A 82 -1.47 -20.58 -17.66
C TRP A 82 -2.15 -19.52 -18.54
N PHE A 83 -1.78 -18.25 -18.37
CA PHE A 83 -2.43 -17.14 -19.06
C PHE A 83 -2.11 -17.10 -20.57
N CYS A 84 -0.95 -17.61 -21.00
CA CYS A 84 -0.63 -17.72 -22.42
C CYS A 84 -1.44 -18.81 -23.16
N CYS A 85 -1.88 -19.85 -22.46
CA CYS A 85 -2.49 -21.04 -23.09
C CYS A 85 -4.02 -21.00 -23.16
N LYS A 86 -4.71 -20.24 -22.31
CA LYS A 86 -6.18 -20.33 -22.15
C LYS A 86 -6.88 -19.01 -22.47
N ALA A 87 -7.94 -19.08 -23.28
CA ALA A 87 -8.97 -18.03 -23.30
C ALA A 87 -9.93 -18.29 -22.13
N SER A 88 -10.27 -17.25 -21.38
CA SER A 88 -11.21 -17.36 -20.27
C SER A 88 -12.63 -17.01 -20.75
N GLU A 89 -13.61 -17.82 -20.36
CA GLU A 89 -15.04 -17.61 -20.59
C GLU A 89 -15.69 -16.86 -19.41
N ILE A 90 -16.60 -15.95 -19.80
CA ILE A 90 -17.70 -15.25 -19.10
C ILE A 90 -17.51 -14.95 -17.60
N GLY A 91 -17.50 -13.64 -17.29
CA GLY A 91 -17.60 -13.08 -15.94
C GLY A 91 -18.77 -12.10 -15.78
N SER A 92 -19.21 -11.96 -14.53
CA SER A 92 -20.38 -11.24 -14.05
C SER A 92 -20.46 -9.74 -14.36
N ASP A 93 -21.67 -9.21 -14.18
CA ASP A 93 -22.08 -7.80 -14.34
C ASP A 93 -21.22 -6.81 -13.52
N VAL A 94 -20.75 -5.76 -14.21
CA VAL A 94 -19.73 -4.77 -13.77
C VAL A 94 -20.16 -4.02 -12.51
N GLY A 95 -21.47 -3.85 -12.29
CA GLY A 95 -22.00 -3.13 -11.12
C GLY A 95 -21.62 -3.77 -9.77
N SER A 96 -21.53 -5.10 -9.72
CA SER A 96 -21.20 -5.84 -8.48
C SER A 96 -19.71 -5.80 -8.11
N VAL A 97 -18.84 -5.53 -9.08
CA VAL A 97 -17.38 -5.65 -8.94
C VAL A 97 -16.81 -4.49 -8.13
N LYS A 98 -17.21 -3.25 -8.43
CA LYS A 98 -16.72 -2.05 -7.71
C LYS A 98 -17.02 -2.11 -6.21
N GLU A 99 -18.23 -2.53 -5.85
CA GLU A 99 -18.63 -2.64 -4.44
C GLU A 99 -17.84 -3.75 -3.73
N ALA A 100 -17.59 -4.87 -4.40
CA ALA A 100 -16.74 -5.93 -3.86
C ALA A 100 -15.31 -5.44 -3.61
N ILE A 101 -14.71 -4.71 -4.57
CA ILE A 101 -13.37 -4.10 -4.41
C ILE A 101 -13.35 -3.16 -3.20
N LEU A 102 -14.35 -2.29 -3.06
CA LEU A 102 -14.44 -1.34 -1.95
C LEU A 102 -14.50 -2.07 -0.59
N ARG A 103 -15.42 -3.03 -0.44
CA ARG A 103 -15.59 -3.80 0.81
C ARG A 103 -14.35 -4.60 1.19
N ASN A 104 -13.60 -5.03 0.18
CA ASN A 104 -12.37 -5.81 0.33
C ASN A 104 -11.12 -4.97 0.65
N GLY A 105 -11.27 -3.64 0.80
CA GLY A 105 -10.16 -2.72 1.05
C GLY A 105 -9.41 -2.25 -0.20
N GLY A 106 -9.85 -2.63 -1.41
CA GLY A 106 -9.21 -2.29 -2.68
C GLY A 106 -8.35 -3.42 -3.26
N GLY A 107 -8.07 -3.32 -4.56
CA GLY A 107 -7.14 -4.19 -5.27
C GLY A 107 -7.58 -5.63 -5.53
N TRP A 108 -8.82 -6.03 -5.22
CA TRP A 108 -9.38 -7.33 -5.65
C TRP A 108 -10.89 -7.45 -5.42
N HIS A 109 -11.58 -8.28 -6.22
CA HIS A 109 -13.03 -8.51 -6.08
C HIS A 109 -13.41 -9.95 -5.73
N GLY A 110 -12.64 -10.97 -6.17
CA GLY A 110 -12.91 -12.36 -5.78
C GLY A 110 -14.16 -12.99 -6.41
N LEU A 111 -14.67 -12.44 -7.52
CA LEU A 111 -15.94 -12.85 -8.16
C LEU A 111 -15.76 -13.81 -9.35
N GLY A 112 -14.55 -14.32 -9.56
CA GLY A 112 -14.20 -15.15 -10.71
C GLY A 112 -13.55 -14.37 -11.84
N TRP A 113 -13.33 -15.03 -12.98
CA TRP A 113 -12.69 -14.41 -14.14
C TRP A 113 -13.63 -13.42 -14.84
N ILE A 114 -13.12 -12.24 -15.21
CA ILE A 114 -13.88 -11.20 -15.95
C ILE A 114 -13.35 -11.03 -17.38
N GLY A 115 -14.25 -10.73 -18.31
CA GLY A 115 -13.97 -10.41 -19.71
C GLY A 115 -13.88 -11.63 -20.63
N GLU A 116 -13.74 -11.38 -21.93
CA GLU A 116 -13.60 -12.42 -22.96
C GLU A 116 -12.30 -12.26 -23.76
N GLY A 117 -11.88 -13.33 -24.43
CA GLY A 117 -10.73 -13.32 -25.33
C GLY A 117 -9.42 -13.83 -24.72
N LYS A 118 -8.34 -13.69 -25.51
CA LYS A 118 -6.99 -14.12 -25.13
C LYS A 118 -6.35 -13.13 -24.18
N TRP A 119 -5.68 -13.63 -23.16
CA TRP A 119 -4.88 -12.78 -22.27
C TRP A 119 -3.65 -12.24 -22.98
N VAL A 120 -3.25 -11.05 -22.58
CA VAL A 120 -1.98 -10.41 -22.91
C VAL A 120 -1.16 -10.36 -21.64
N VAL A 121 -0.02 -11.06 -21.67
CA VAL A 121 0.90 -11.19 -20.54
C VAL A 121 2.17 -10.42 -20.86
N LYS A 122 2.57 -9.49 -19.98
CA LYS A 122 3.79 -8.67 -20.12
C LYS A 122 4.49 -8.52 -18.78
N LYS A 123 5.81 -8.64 -18.77
CA LYS A 123 6.65 -8.21 -17.63
C LYS A 123 7.06 -6.76 -17.81
N GLY A 124 6.98 -5.97 -16.74
CA GLY A 124 7.42 -4.58 -16.73
C GLY A 124 7.36 -3.95 -15.35
N ASN A 125 7.67 -2.65 -15.27
CA ASN A 125 7.70 -1.93 -13.99
C ASN A 125 6.41 -1.15 -13.73
N VAL A 126 6.29 -0.66 -12.50
CA VAL A 126 5.23 0.28 -12.07
C VAL A 126 5.90 1.60 -11.72
N LYS A 127 5.31 2.71 -12.18
CA LYS A 127 5.82 4.06 -11.88
C LYS A 127 5.62 4.39 -10.39
N PRO A 128 6.37 5.35 -9.82
CA PRO A 128 6.20 5.75 -8.41
C PRO A 128 4.78 6.21 -8.03
N ASN A 129 3.98 6.64 -9.01
CA ASN A 129 2.58 7.00 -8.81
C ASN A 129 1.60 5.80 -8.86
N GLY A 130 2.10 4.57 -8.99
CA GLY A 130 1.30 3.35 -9.05
C GLY A 130 0.76 2.98 -10.43
N ARG A 131 1.11 3.70 -11.51
CA ARG A 131 0.68 3.32 -12.87
C ARG A 131 1.56 2.23 -13.47
N CYS A 132 0.95 1.16 -13.94
CA CYS A 132 1.63 0.08 -14.66
C CYS A 132 2.18 0.58 -16.01
N CYS A 133 3.46 0.32 -16.30
CA CYS A 133 4.06 0.70 -17.57
C CYS A 133 3.58 -0.17 -18.76
N CYS A 134 2.99 -1.33 -18.50
CA CYS A 134 2.55 -2.28 -19.54
C CYS A 134 1.15 -1.97 -20.10
N CYS A 135 0.22 -1.58 -19.23
CA CYS A 135 -1.21 -1.39 -19.57
C CYS A 135 -1.76 -0.01 -19.17
N GLY A 136 -1.01 0.78 -18.40
CA GLY A 136 -1.45 2.10 -17.94
C GLY A 136 -2.45 2.11 -16.78
N GLU A 137 -2.92 0.93 -16.31
CA GLU A 137 -3.82 0.83 -15.15
C GLU A 137 -3.14 1.37 -13.87
N GLN A 138 -3.96 1.97 -13.01
CA GLN A 138 -3.56 2.46 -11.70
C GLN A 138 -3.69 1.32 -10.70
N LEU A 139 -2.58 0.95 -10.04
CA LEU A 139 -2.63 0.05 -8.90
C LEU A 139 -3.26 0.74 -7.70
N ASP A 140 -3.98 -0.05 -6.92
CA ASP A 140 -4.67 0.38 -5.71
C ASP A 140 -3.71 0.48 -4.52
N CYS A 141 -4.04 1.40 -3.63
CA CYS A 141 -3.48 1.47 -2.28
C CYS A 141 -4.34 0.58 -1.37
N VAL A 142 -4.13 -0.73 -1.51
CA VAL A 142 -4.88 -1.80 -0.82
C VAL A 142 -4.82 -1.58 0.68
N ASP A 143 -6.00 -1.34 1.23
CA ASP A 143 -6.32 -1.31 2.64
C ASP A 143 -6.88 -2.69 3.06
N ILE A 144 -7.25 -2.84 4.32
CA ILE A 144 -7.77 -4.07 4.88
C ILE A 144 -9.30 -4.12 4.66
N ASP A 145 -9.90 -5.31 4.56
CA ASP A 145 -11.34 -5.42 4.36
C ASP A 145 -12.15 -4.90 5.56
N ASP A 146 -13.43 -4.59 5.31
CA ASP A 146 -14.34 -4.04 6.33
C ASP A 146 -14.46 -4.93 7.57
N VAL A 147 -14.49 -6.25 7.38
CA VAL A 147 -14.71 -7.21 8.47
C VAL A 147 -13.48 -7.29 9.37
N GLU A 148 -12.29 -7.37 8.77
CA GLU A 148 -11.03 -7.35 9.49
C GLU A 148 -10.80 -5.99 10.18
N THR A 149 -11.15 -4.89 9.52
CA THR A 149 -11.07 -3.53 10.10
C THR A 149 -11.97 -3.37 11.32
N GLU A 150 -13.22 -3.83 11.27
CA GLU A 150 -14.12 -3.74 12.43
C GLU A 150 -13.65 -4.64 13.57
N LYS A 151 -13.18 -5.87 13.28
CA LYS A 151 -12.58 -6.74 14.29
C LYS A 151 -11.40 -6.06 14.97
N PHE A 152 -10.54 -5.39 14.19
CA PHE A 152 -9.40 -4.66 14.72
C PHE A 152 -9.84 -3.47 15.60
N ALA A 153 -10.82 -2.68 15.16
CA ALA A 153 -11.39 -1.60 15.94
C ALA A 153 -11.94 -2.11 17.29
N LEU A 154 -12.63 -3.26 17.29
CA LEU A 154 -13.13 -3.91 18.49
C LEU A 154 -12.02 -4.43 19.40
N SER A 155 -10.95 -5.01 18.86
CA SER A 155 -9.77 -5.44 19.63
C SER A 155 -9.07 -4.25 20.29
N VAL A 156 -8.87 -3.15 19.55
CA VAL A 156 -8.30 -1.90 20.08
C VAL A 156 -9.19 -1.34 21.20
N ALA A 157 -10.50 -1.26 20.97
CA ALA A 157 -11.45 -0.78 21.97
C ALA A 157 -11.48 -1.67 23.21
N GLY A 158 -11.43 -3.00 23.05
CA GLY A 158 -11.37 -3.96 24.15
C GLY A 158 -10.14 -3.74 25.03
N LEU A 159 -8.96 -3.66 24.42
CA LEU A 159 -7.70 -3.41 25.12
C LEU A 159 -7.66 -2.03 25.80
N ALA A 160 -8.22 -1.00 25.14
CA ALA A 160 -8.36 0.32 25.74
C ALA A 160 -9.26 0.26 26.98
N LEU A 161 -10.43 -0.39 26.91
CA LEU A 161 -11.37 -0.51 28.04
C LEU A 161 -10.83 -1.34 29.23
N GLU A 162 -9.84 -2.20 29.00
CA GLU A 162 -9.15 -2.95 30.07
C GLU A 162 -8.14 -2.09 30.83
N ARG A 163 -7.53 -1.11 30.15
CA ARG A 163 -6.39 -0.34 30.68
C ARG A 163 -6.75 1.10 31.04
N GLU A 164 -7.76 1.65 30.40
CA GLU A 164 -8.28 3.00 30.61
C GLU A 164 -9.46 3.01 31.58
N VAL A 165 -9.77 4.20 32.11
CA VAL A 165 -11.04 4.41 32.81
C VAL A 165 -12.18 4.24 31.79
N LYS A 166 -12.95 3.16 31.92
CA LYS A 166 -13.99 2.75 30.95
C LYS A 166 -14.94 3.87 30.53
N ALA A 167 -15.33 4.74 31.46
CA ALA A 167 -16.24 5.85 31.17
C ALA A 167 -15.60 6.87 30.20
N ASN A 168 -14.33 7.20 30.40
CA ASN A 168 -13.59 8.17 29.59
C ASN A 168 -13.46 7.71 28.13
N PHE A 169 -13.13 6.43 27.93
CA PHE A 169 -12.96 5.90 26.59
C PHE A 169 -14.31 5.75 25.87
N ARG A 170 -15.38 5.33 26.55
CA ARG A 170 -16.73 5.29 25.95
C ARG A 170 -17.24 6.68 25.54
N GLU A 171 -16.99 7.69 26.36
CA GLU A 171 -17.32 9.08 26.02
C GLU A 171 -16.61 9.50 24.73
N PHE A 172 -15.34 9.11 24.56
CA PHE A 172 -14.63 9.35 23.31
C PHE A 172 -15.23 8.61 22.11
N GLN A 173 -15.62 7.33 22.28
CA GLN A 173 -16.29 6.57 21.21
C GLN A 173 -17.58 7.27 20.75
N ASP A 174 -18.44 7.64 21.71
CA ASP A 174 -19.69 8.35 21.42
C ASP A 174 -19.45 9.72 20.79
N TRP A 175 -18.39 10.42 21.21
CA TRP A 175 -18.00 11.70 20.63
C TRP A 175 -17.52 11.51 19.19
N LEU A 176 -16.69 10.50 18.92
CA LEU A 176 -16.14 10.23 17.59
C LEU A 176 -17.25 9.88 16.60
N GLU A 177 -18.22 9.05 17.00
CA GLU A 177 -19.37 8.68 16.15
C GLU A 177 -20.19 9.90 15.74
N LYS A 178 -20.33 10.91 16.61
CA LYS A 178 -21.06 12.15 16.31
C LYS A 178 -20.26 13.12 15.43
N ASN A 179 -18.94 12.98 15.37
CA ASN A 179 -18.03 13.92 14.70
C ASN A 179 -17.19 13.23 13.61
N ALA A 180 -17.71 12.15 13.00
CA ALA A 180 -16.95 11.21 12.16
C ALA A 180 -16.52 11.71 10.75
N ASP A 181 -16.17 12.98 10.58
CA ASP A 181 -15.72 13.57 9.30
C ASP A 181 -14.28 14.09 9.38
N TYR A 182 -13.35 13.19 9.69
CA TYR A 182 -11.90 13.47 9.69
C TYR A 182 -11.17 12.57 8.69
N GLU A 183 -10.30 13.18 7.88
CA GLU A 183 -9.44 12.47 6.92
C GLU A 183 -8.03 12.21 7.46
N ALA A 184 -7.70 12.80 8.61
CA ALA A 184 -6.45 12.57 9.30
C ALA A 184 -6.58 12.77 10.82
N ILE A 185 -5.91 11.88 11.55
CA ILE A 185 -5.66 11.99 12.98
C ILE A 185 -4.20 12.38 13.19
N VAL A 186 -3.97 13.25 14.17
CA VAL A 186 -2.67 13.81 14.48
C VAL A 186 -2.34 13.47 15.94
N ASP A 187 -1.22 12.77 16.13
CA ASP A 187 -0.65 12.54 17.45
C ASP A 187 0.04 13.82 17.94
N GLY A 188 -0.72 14.61 18.70
CA GLY A 188 -0.30 15.93 19.13
C GLY A 188 0.90 15.89 20.07
N ALA A 189 1.02 14.86 20.90
CA ALA A 189 2.12 14.73 21.84
C ALA A 189 3.43 14.39 21.10
N ASN A 190 3.38 13.44 20.16
CA ASN A 190 4.53 13.05 19.36
C ASN A 190 5.08 14.22 18.55
N ILE A 191 4.22 14.95 17.84
CA ILE A 191 4.62 16.12 17.05
C ILE A 191 5.13 17.25 17.94
N GLY A 192 4.39 17.59 18.99
CA GLY A 192 4.72 18.71 19.86
C GLY A 192 6.04 18.53 20.62
N LEU A 193 6.50 17.29 20.82
CA LEU A 193 7.75 16.98 21.52
C LEU A 193 8.91 16.63 20.59
N TYR A 194 8.68 16.59 19.27
CA TYR A 194 9.70 16.19 18.32
C TYR A 194 10.90 17.14 18.33
N GLN A 195 12.08 16.59 18.64
CA GLN A 195 13.34 17.33 18.79
C GLN A 195 13.31 18.43 19.86
N GLN A 196 12.43 18.32 20.88
CA GLN A 196 12.31 19.29 21.99
C GLN A 196 13.05 18.87 23.27
N ASN A 197 14.08 18.01 23.21
CA ASN A 197 14.72 17.41 24.41
C ASN A 197 15.73 18.33 25.14
N PHE A 198 15.51 19.65 25.17
CA PHE A 198 16.38 20.63 25.86
C PHE A 198 15.74 21.15 27.15
N ALA A 199 16.50 21.86 27.99
CA ALA A 199 16.07 22.22 29.36
C ALA A 199 14.80 23.10 29.45
N GLU A 200 14.51 23.87 28.40
CA GLU A 200 13.29 24.68 28.24
C GLU A 200 12.30 24.06 27.22
N GLY A 201 12.56 22.81 26.83
CA GLY A 201 11.84 22.07 25.81
C GLY A 201 10.39 21.80 26.22
N GLY A 202 9.47 22.57 25.65
CA GLY A 202 8.04 22.43 25.84
C GLY A 202 7.35 21.82 24.61
N CYS A 203 6.03 21.67 24.70
CA CYS A 203 5.21 21.32 23.54
C CYS A 203 5.28 22.46 22.51
N SER A 204 5.85 22.18 21.33
CA SER A 204 5.99 23.14 20.24
C SER A 204 4.68 23.31 19.49
N VAL A 205 3.95 24.38 19.82
CA VAL A 205 2.71 24.77 19.13
C VAL A 205 2.96 25.07 17.65
N LEU A 206 4.14 25.60 17.30
CA LEU A 206 4.51 25.92 15.93
C LEU A 206 4.64 24.66 15.05
N GLN A 207 5.27 23.60 15.58
CA GLN A 207 5.36 22.31 14.88
C GLN A 207 3.96 21.72 14.66
N LEU A 208 3.13 21.72 15.70
CA LEU A 208 1.77 21.21 15.62
C LEU A 208 0.92 21.99 14.60
N ASN A 209 0.99 23.33 14.63
CA ASN A 209 0.29 24.20 13.68
C ASN A 209 0.75 23.97 12.24
N ALA A 210 2.05 23.74 12.00
CA ALA A 210 2.57 23.45 10.68
C ALA A 210 1.97 22.15 10.12
N VAL A 211 1.88 21.10 10.95
CA VAL A 211 1.26 19.83 10.56
C VAL A 211 -0.24 20.01 10.28
N ILE A 212 -0.97 20.68 11.18
CA ILE A 212 -2.41 20.92 11.01
C ILE A 212 -2.69 21.65 9.69
N LYS A 213 -1.95 22.71 9.38
CA LYS A 213 -2.13 23.50 8.13
C LYS A 213 -1.78 22.71 6.88
N GLU A 214 -0.71 21.93 6.92
CA GLU A 214 -0.31 21.09 5.79
C GLU A 214 -1.37 20.01 5.52
N MET A 215 -1.88 19.35 6.57
CA MET A 215 -2.94 18.36 6.43
C MET A 215 -4.25 19.00 5.95
N TYR A 216 -4.63 20.16 6.48
CA TYR A 216 -5.81 20.92 6.04
C TYR A 216 -5.77 21.24 4.55
N THR A 217 -4.61 21.70 4.06
CA THR A 217 -4.41 22.04 2.65
C THR A 217 -4.49 20.79 1.77
N ARG A 218 -3.91 19.67 2.21
CA ARG A 218 -3.91 18.39 1.47
C ARG A 218 -5.29 17.75 1.38
N SER A 219 -6.08 17.85 2.45
CA SER A 219 -7.44 17.33 2.54
C SER A 219 -8.50 18.26 1.94
N GLY A 220 -8.10 19.22 1.09
CA GLY A 220 -9.05 20.09 0.40
C GLY A 220 -9.91 20.94 1.34
N ASN A 221 -9.30 21.48 2.41
CA ASN A 221 -9.93 22.31 3.45
C ASN A 221 -10.72 21.56 4.52
N LYS A 222 -10.40 20.29 4.77
CA LYS A 222 -10.88 19.57 5.96
C LYS A 222 -9.84 19.56 7.07
N TRP A 223 -10.27 19.89 8.28
CA TRP A 223 -9.39 19.90 9.45
C TRP A 223 -9.02 18.47 9.88
N PRO A 224 -7.77 18.22 10.29
CA PRO A 224 -7.43 16.98 10.98
C PRO A 224 -7.91 17.02 12.43
N LEU A 225 -8.08 15.84 13.04
CA LEU A 225 -8.30 15.71 14.47
C LEU A 225 -6.98 15.51 15.22
N VAL A 226 -6.65 16.44 16.10
CA VAL A 226 -5.50 16.39 17.00
C VAL A 226 -5.93 15.78 18.32
N ILE A 227 -5.28 14.68 18.69
CA ILE A 227 -5.41 14.09 20.03
C ILE A 227 -4.28 14.63 20.90
N LEU A 228 -4.62 15.26 22.02
CA LEU A 228 -3.62 15.81 22.93
C LEU A 228 -4.09 15.77 24.39
N HIS A 229 -3.21 15.35 25.30
CA HIS A 229 -3.55 15.24 26.71
C HIS A 229 -3.91 16.60 27.36
N ASN A 230 -4.96 16.61 28.19
CA ASN A 230 -5.54 17.83 28.79
C ASN A 230 -4.50 18.69 29.55
N LYS A 231 -3.55 18.05 30.26
CA LYS A 231 -2.44 18.75 30.94
C LYS A 231 -1.64 19.65 29.98
N ARG A 232 -1.38 19.19 28.76
CA ARG A 232 -0.63 19.94 27.75
C ARG A 232 -1.47 21.09 27.23
N VAL A 233 -2.74 20.82 26.91
CA VAL A 233 -3.67 21.86 26.42
C VAL A 233 -3.85 22.99 27.43
N ARG A 234 -3.99 22.68 28.73
CA ARG A 234 -4.01 23.71 29.78
C ARG A 234 -2.75 24.57 29.81
N ALA A 235 -1.58 23.95 29.77
CA ALA A 235 -0.31 24.68 29.73
C ALA A 235 -0.18 25.58 28.48
N LEU A 236 -0.74 25.16 27.34
CA LEU A 236 -0.78 25.99 26.13
C LEU A 236 -1.75 27.17 26.25
N LEU A 237 -2.91 26.98 26.90
CA LEU A 237 -3.90 28.03 27.13
C LEU A 237 -3.44 29.08 28.17
N GLU A 238 -2.60 28.65 29.13
CA GLU A 238 -1.95 29.55 30.10
C GLU A 238 -0.93 30.48 29.44
N ASN A 239 -0.37 30.09 28.29
CA ASN A 239 0.56 30.92 27.53
C ASN A 239 -0.20 31.91 26.61
N PRO A 240 -0.14 33.24 26.86
CA PRO A 240 -0.90 34.22 26.08
C PRO A 240 -0.58 34.23 24.58
N SER A 241 0.65 33.87 24.20
CA SER A 241 1.09 33.84 22.81
C SER A 241 0.45 32.70 22.01
N HIS A 242 0.07 31.60 22.67
CA HIS A 242 -0.51 30.43 22.01
C HIS A 242 -2.03 30.36 22.19
N ARG A 243 -2.57 30.98 23.23
CA ARG A 243 -3.98 30.89 23.63
C ARG A 243 -4.97 31.08 22.49
N LYS A 244 -4.83 32.15 21.70
CA LYS A 244 -5.75 32.45 20.59
C LYS A 244 -5.82 31.33 19.55
N LEU A 245 -4.67 30.73 19.24
CA LEU A 245 -4.57 29.65 18.25
C LEU A 245 -5.19 28.35 18.77
N VAL A 246 -4.99 28.04 20.05
CA VAL A 246 -5.59 26.85 20.68
C VAL A 246 -7.10 27.00 20.80
N GLU A 247 -7.59 28.19 21.15
CA GLU A 247 -9.03 28.50 21.18
C GLU A 247 -9.66 28.36 19.78
N GLU A 248 -8.96 28.77 18.71
CA GLU A 248 -9.38 28.56 17.32
C GLU A 248 -9.47 27.06 16.97
N TRP A 249 -8.47 26.25 17.35
CA TRP A 249 -8.52 24.81 17.13
C TRP A 249 -9.70 24.15 17.83
N MET A 250 -9.99 24.55 19.07
CA MET A 250 -11.15 24.04 19.81
C MET A 250 -12.47 24.44 19.14
N ALA A 251 -12.60 25.69 18.69
CA ALA A 251 -13.81 26.19 18.03
C ALA A 251 -14.08 25.47 16.69
N ASN A 252 -13.02 25.07 15.98
CA ASN A 252 -13.12 24.36 14.70
C ASN A 252 -13.18 22.83 14.85
N GLY A 253 -13.26 22.29 16.07
CA GLY A 253 -13.29 20.84 16.31
C GLY A 253 -11.97 20.12 16.01
N VAL A 254 -10.87 20.85 15.83
CA VAL A 254 -9.55 20.31 15.48
C VAL A 254 -8.93 19.54 16.65
N LEU A 255 -9.37 19.75 17.89
CA LEU A 255 -8.70 19.26 19.09
C LEU A 255 -9.62 18.42 19.96
N TYR A 256 -9.23 17.18 20.25
CA TYR A 256 -9.80 16.38 21.32
C TYR A 256 -8.83 16.26 22.50
N THR A 257 -9.30 16.62 23.69
CA THR A 257 -8.47 16.58 24.90
C THR A 257 -8.65 15.26 25.64
N THR A 258 -7.60 14.44 25.73
CA THR A 258 -7.68 13.21 26.53
C THR A 258 -7.66 13.54 28.03
N PRO A 259 -8.43 12.80 28.85
CA PRO A 259 -8.58 13.09 30.27
C PRO A 259 -7.31 12.74 31.07
N HIS A 260 -7.22 13.25 32.30
CA HIS A 260 -6.04 13.06 33.14
C HIS A 260 -5.83 11.58 33.48
N GLY A 261 -4.61 11.08 33.23
CA GLY A 261 -4.22 9.70 33.54
C GLY A 261 -4.55 8.71 32.42
N SER A 262 -5.12 9.18 31.32
CA SER A 262 -5.31 8.38 30.12
C SER A 262 -4.07 8.34 29.26
N ASN A 263 -3.82 7.19 28.63
CA ASN A 263 -2.88 7.10 27.54
C ASN A 263 -3.54 7.59 26.23
N ASP A 264 -2.98 8.64 25.62
CA ASP A 264 -3.43 9.19 24.34
C ASP A 264 -3.30 8.21 23.17
N ASP A 265 -2.43 7.20 23.29
CA ASP A 265 -2.23 6.16 22.27
C ASP A 265 -3.50 5.45 21.85
N TRP A 266 -4.35 5.09 22.83
CA TRP A 266 -5.61 4.41 22.55
C TRP A 266 -6.58 5.28 21.76
N TYR A 267 -6.54 6.59 21.95
CA TYR A 267 -7.49 7.52 21.37
C TYR A 267 -7.17 7.77 19.90
N TRP A 268 -5.91 8.12 19.59
CA TRP A 268 -5.53 8.34 18.19
C TRP A 268 -5.53 7.02 17.40
N LEU A 269 -5.18 5.89 18.01
CA LEU A 269 -5.23 4.59 17.33
C LEU A 269 -6.65 4.21 16.98
N TYR A 270 -7.55 4.23 17.97
CA TYR A 270 -8.95 3.89 17.76
C TYR A 270 -9.61 4.80 16.73
N ALA A 271 -9.38 6.12 16.80
CA ALA A 271 -9.95 7.05 15.83
C ALA A 271 -9.46 6.80 14.41
N THR A 272 -8.15 6.56 14.24
CA THR A 272 -7.58 6.30 12.92
C THR A 272 -8.19 5.05 12.30
N VAL A 273 -8.31 3.98 13.09
CA VAL A 273 -8.87 2.70 12.65
C VAL A 273 -10.35 2.84 12.32
N LYS A 274 -11.14 3.43 13.22
CA LYS A 274 -12.59 3.53 13.05
C LYS A 274 -12.99 4.42 11.88
N LEU A 275 -12.24 5.50 11.63
CA LEU A 275 -12.49 6.42 10.53
C LEU A 275 -11.75 6.06 9.23
N ARG A 276 -10.91 5.01 9.24
CA ARG A 276 -10.11 4.55 8.08
C ARG A 276 -9.31 5.68 7.42
N CYS A 277 -8.69 6.52 8.24
CA CYS A 277 -8.05 7.76 7.79
C CYS A 277 -6.54 7.76 8.04
N LEU A 278 -5.83 8.84 7.69
CA LEU A 278 -4.38 8.92 7.90
C LEU A 278 -4.03 9.15 9.38
N LEU A 279 -2.91 8.61 9.84
CA LEU A 279 -2.35 8.87 11.17
C LEU A 279 -1.00 9.57 11.03
N VAL A 280 -0.90 10.80 11.53
CA VAL A 280 0.36 11.53 11.57
C VAL A 280 1.06 11.27 12.89
N THR A 281 2.06 10.38 12.87
CA THR A 281 2.93 10.09 14.02
C THR A 281 4.26 9.49 13.57
N ASN A 282 5.33 9.80 14.30
CA ASN A 282 6.62 9.12 14.20
C ASN A 282 6.77 8.00 15.24
N ASP A 283 5.72 7.70 16.02
CA ASP A 283 5.74 6.55 16.90
C ASP A 283 5.91 5.26 16.09
N GLU A 284 6.79 4.38 16.55
CA GLU A 284 7.03 3.10 15.87
C GLU A 284 5.99 2.03 16.24
N MET A 285 5.17 2.31 17.26
CA MET A 285 4.12 1.46 17.79
C MET A 285 4.67 0.06 18.12
N ARG A 286 5.83 0.03 18.79
CA ARG A 286 6.61 -1.18 19.09
C ARG A 286 6.28 -1.80 20.44
N ASP A 287 5.38 -1.21 21.20
CA ASP A 287 5.03 -1.76 22.50
C ASP A 287 4.38 -3.14 22.35
N HIS A 288 4.64 -4.02 23.32
CA HIS A 288 4.04 -5.37 23.39
C HIS A 288 2.51 -5.38 23.30
N ILE A 289 1.89 -4.22 23.50
CA ILE A 289 0.46 -3.96 23.33
C ILE A 289 0.02 -4.10 21.86
N PHE A 290 0.84 -3.65 20.91
CA PHE A 290 0.54 -3.74 19.48
C PHE A 290 0.88 -5.13 18.90
N GLU A 291 1.76 -5.89 19.56
CA GLU A 291 2.01 -7.30 19.22
C GLU A 291 0.76 -8.17 19.42
N LEU A 292 -0.13 -7.80 20.36
CA LEU A 292 -1.42 -8.47 20.59
C LEU A 292 -2.43 -8.27 19.47
N LEU A 293 -2.19 -7.32 18.57
CA LEU A 293 -3.12 -6.93 17.50
C LEU A 293 -2.91 -7.72 16.20
N GLY A 294 -2.02 -8.71 16.20
CA GLY A 294 -1.72 -9.56 15.04
C GLY A 294 -0.65 -8.94 14.13
N SER A 295 0.49 -9.63 14.04
CA SER A 295 1.71 -9.09 13.43
C SER A 295 1.60 -8.79 11.93
N SER A 296 0.85 -9.57 11.15
CA SER A 296 0.73 -9.37 9.70
C SER A 296 -0.27 -8.28 9.32
N PHE A 297 -1.35 -8.12 10.08
CA PHE A 297 -2.40 -7.13 9.86
C PHE A 297 -1.90 -5.73 10.22
N PHE A 298 -1.35 -5.57 11.43
CA PHE A 298 -0.99 -4.26 11.96
C PHE A 298 0.10 -3.58 11.11
N LEU A 299 1.03 -4.36 10.56
CA LEU A 299 2.06 -3.85 9.65
C LEU A 299 1.47 -3.34 8.34
N LYS A 300 0.49 -4.05 7.74
CA LYS A 300 -0.21 -3.59 6.53
C LYS A 300 -0.99 -2.30 6.79
N TRP A 301 -1.73 -2.28 7.91
CA TRP A 301 -2.42 -1.08 8.36
C TRP A 301 -1.46 0.10 8.55
N LYS A 302 -0.34 -0.12 9.25
CA LYS A 302 0.67 0.91 9.50
C LYS A 302 1.26 1.45 8.20
N GLU A 303 1.64 0.58 7.26
CA GLU A 303 2.15 0.97 5.93
C GLU A 303 1.15 1.85 5.16
N ARG A 304 -0.15 1.56 5.30
CA ARG A 304 -1.23 2.25 4.59
C ARG A 304 -1.66 3.57 5.22
N HIS A 305 -1.64 3.67 6.54
CA HIS A 305 -2.23 4.79 7.27
C HIS A 305 -1.20 5.74 7.89
N GLN A 306 0.02 5.28 8.20
CA GLN A 306 1.01 6.10 8.92
C GLN A 306 1.68 7.13 8.00
N VAL A 307 1.50 8.40 8.34
CA VAL A 307 2.26 9.54 7.81
C VAL A 307 3.37 9.87 8.79
N ARG A 308 4.62 9.71 8.34
CA ARG A 308 5.80 10.15 9.11
C ARG A 308 6.10 11.61 8.80
N TYR A 309 6.82 12.27 9.69
CA TYR A 309 7.20 13.67 9.50
C TYR A 309 8.62 13.96 9.94
N THR A 310 9.23 14.99 9.38
CA THR A 310 10.51 15.52 9.84
C THR A 310 10.52 17.04 9.71
N PHE A 311 11.33 17.69 10.53
CA PHE A 311 11.54 19.13 10.49
C PHE A 311 13.00 19.40 10.10
N LEU A 312 13.24 19.73 8.84
CA LEU A 312 14.57 20.06 8.34
C LEU A 312 14.74 21.58 8.37
N LYS A 313 15.61 22.08 9.25
CA LYS A 313 15.83 23.54 9.44
C LYS A 313 14.52 24.31 9.72
N GLY A 314 13.59 23.69 10.43
CA GLY A 314 12.29 24.27 10.75
C GLY A 314 11.20 24.09 9.68
N ALA A 315 11.54 23.56 8.49
CA ALA A 315 10.55 23.24 7.46
C ALA A 315 9.98 21.83 7.66
N LEU A 316 8.65 21.72 7.69
CA LEU A 316 7.94 20.44 7.76
C LEU A 316 8.09 19.68 6.43
N LYS A 317 8.43 18.39 6.52
CA LYS A 317 8.31 17.44 5.42
C LYS A 317 7.52 16.24 5.91
N LEU A 318 6.38 15.99 5.27
CA LEU A 318 5.58 14.78 5.47
C LEU A 318 6.04 13.69 4.51
N GLN A 319 6.19 12.48 5.03
CA GLN A 319 6.37 11.26 4.28
C GLN A 319 5.04 10.51 4.27
N MET A 320 4.34 10.62 3.14
CA MET A 320 3.04 9.97 2.94
C MET A 320 3.21 8.46 2.74
N PRO A 321 2.19 7.65 3.09
CA PRO A 321 2.08 6.27 2.66
C PRO A 321 2.29 6.10 1.14
N PRO A 322 2.81 4.94 0.69
CA PRO A 322 2.95 4.64 -0.73
C PRO A 322 1.64 4.83 -1.50
N ALA A 323 1.73 5.34 -2.73
CA ALA A 323 0.54 5.59 -3.57
C ALA A 323 -0.18 4.30 -4.03
N TYR A 324 0.46 3.14 -3.84
CA TYR A 324 -0.07 1.82 -4.18
C TYR A 324 0.58 0.76 -3.27
N SER A 325 -0.11 -0.36 -3.11
CA SER A 325 0.39 -1.48 -2.29
C SER A 325 1.13 -2.50 -3.16
N ILE A 326 2.35 -2.88 -2.75
CA ILE A 326 3.13 -3.94 -3.41
C ILE A 326 2.56 -5.30 -2.99
N VAL A 327 1.44 -5.69 -3.59
CA VAL A 327 0.76 -6.99 -3.41
C VAL A 327 0.19 -7.45 -4.74
N ILE A 328 -0.23 -8.72 -4.83
CA ILE A 328 -1.00 -9.19 -5.99
C ILE A 328 -2.33 -8.42 -6.04
N GLN A 329 -2.67 -7.84 -7.19
CA GLN A 329 -3.90 -7.08 -7.38
C GLN A 329 -4.71 -7.59 -8.57
N GLU A 330 -6.03 -7.58 -8.41
CA GLU A 330 -7.07 -7.88 -9.40
C GLU A 330 -7.91 -6.61 -9.62
N SER A 331 -7.90 -6.09 -10.85
CA SER A 331 -8.61 -4.85 -11.19
C SER A 331 -10.08 -5.11 -11.53
N GLU A 332 -10.88 -4.04 -11.56
CA GLU A 332 -12.29 -4.09 -11.96
C GLU A 332 -12.50 -4.70 -13.36
N LYS A 333 -11.52 -4.55 -14.26
CA LYS A 333 -11.55 -5.09 -15.62
C LYS A 333 -11.19 -6.59 -15.68
N GLY A 334 -10.85 -7.20 -14.55
CA GLY A 334 -10.30 -8.55 -14.46
C GLY A 334 -8.82 -8.63 -14.82
N SER A 335 -8.10 -7.50 -14.88
CA SER A 335 -6.65 -7.49 -15.10
C SER A 335 -5.94 -7.88 -13.81
N TRP A 336 -4.82 -8.60 -13.93
CA TRP A 336 -4.00 -9.01 -12.80
C TRP A 336 -2.62 -8.37 -12.85
N HIS A 337 -2.16 -7.90 -11.68
CA HIS A 337 -0.82 -7.36 -11.49
C HIS A 337 -0.14 -8.13 -10.35
N VAL A 338 0.93 -8.84 -10.67
CA VAL A 338 1.63 -9.73 -9.73
C VAL A 338 3.06 -9.22 -9.53
N PRO A 339 3.43 -8.72 -8.35
CA PRO A 339 4.80 -8.31 -8.08
C PRO A 339 5.70 -9.54 -7.97
N ILE A 340 6.88 -9.45 -8.57
CA ILE A 340 7.90 -10.50 -8.54
C ILE A 340 8.95 -10.14 -7.49
N VAL A 341 9.52 -11.14 -6.83
CA VAL A 341 10.65 -10.96 -5.92
C VAL A 341 11.80 -10.27 -6.65
N CYS A 342 12.47 -9.33 -5.99
CA CYS A 342 13.60 -8.60 -6.53
C CYS A 342 14.75 -8.69 -5.53
N GLU A 343 15.95 -9.01 -6.00
CA GLU A 343 17.15 -9.10 -5.15
C GLU A 343 17.71 -7.72 -4.79
N SER A 344 17.32 -6.65 -5.50
CA SER A 344 17.73 -5.28 -5.19
C SER A 344 16.80 -4.61 -4.19
N ASP A 345 17.37 -3.82 -3.29
CA ASP A 345 16.61 -3.00 -2.33
C ASP A 345 15.81 -1.85 -2.99
N GLU A 346 16.02 -1.57 -4.29
CA GLU A 346 15.30 -0.52 -5.01
C GLU A 346 13.91 -0.99 -5.48
N GLU A 347 12.87 -0.65 -4.71
CA GLU A 347 11.48 -1.01 -5.02
C GLU A 347 11.00 -0.50 -6.39
N SER A 348 11.55 0.60 -6.91
CA SER A 348 11.22 1.16 -8.23
C SER A 348 11.66 0.28 -9.40
N LEU A 349 12.65 -0.59 -9.19
CA LEU A 349 13.14 -1.52 -10.22
C LEU A 349 12.40 -2.85 -10.18
N ARG A 350 11.49 -3.06 -9.22
CA ARG A 350 10.73 -4.31 -9.10
C ARG A 350 9.97 -4.61 -10.40
N SER A 351 10.12 -5.83 -10.87
CA SER A 351 9.38 -6.36 -12.00
C SER A 351 7.99 -6.82 -11.58
N TRP A 352 7.01 -6.57 -12.43
CA TRP A 352 5.61 -6.94 -12.26
C TRP A 352 5.15 -7.73 -13.48
N LEU A 353 4.38 -8.78 -13.23
CA LEU A 353 3.63 -9.47 -14.26
C LEU A 353 2.28 -8.77 -14.45
N CYS A 354 2.09 -8.17 -15.61
CA CYS A 354 0.85 -7.52 -16.04
C CYS A 354 0.08 -8.46 -16.97
N ILE A 355 -1.15 -8.80 -16.58
CA ILE A 355 -2.02 -9.74 -17.27
C ILE A 355 -3.35 -9.04 -17.56
N THR A 356 -3.64 -8.82 -18.83
CA THR A 356 -4.80 -8.01 -19.26
C THR A 356 -5.57 -8.70 -20.38
N LYS A 357 -6.81 -8.29 -20.63
CA LYS A 357 -7.55 -8.66 -21.85
C LYS A 357 -7.57 -7.48 -22.84
N PRO A 358 -7.42 -7.74 -24.15
CA PRO A 358 -7.54 -6.71 -25.17
C PRO A 358 -9.00 -6.24 -25.22
N GLY A 359 -9.24 -5.02 -24.74
CA GLY A 359 -10.57 -4.42 -24.58
C GLY A 359 -10.61 -3.27 -23.56
N GLY A 360 -9.57 -3.10 -22.74
CA GLY A 360 -9.50 -2.04 -21.73
C GLY A 360 -8.60 -0.84 -22.06
N CYS A 361 -7.95 -0.84 -23.23
CA CYS A 361 -7.08 0.24 -23.69
C CYS A 361 -7.75 0.88 -24.91
N GLU A 362 -8.41 2.03 -24.72
CA GLU A 362 -8.78 2.86 -25.86
C GLU A 362 -7.48 3.38 -26.49
N ASP A 363 -7.33 3.00 -27.75
CA ASP A 363 -6.24 3.33 -28.65
C ASP A 363 -6.43 4.79 -29.08
N GLU A 364 -6.03 5.77 -28.26
CA GLU A 364 -5.91 7.14 -28.73
C GLU A 364 -4.67 7.26 -29.61
N GLY A 365 -4.88 7.19 -30.93
CA GLY A 365 -3.89 7.71 -31.88
C GLY A 365 -3.78 7.03 -33.24
N LYS A 366 -4.88 6.61 -33.88
CA LYS A 366 -4.89 6.43 -35.34
C LYS A 366 -6.13 7.06 -35.99
N THR A 367 -5.98 8.33 -36.37
CA THR A 367 -6.68 8.89 -37.53
C THR A 367 -5.62 9.46 -38.48
N GLY A 368 -5.53 8.84 -39.66
CA GLY A 368 -4.75 9.34 -40.77
C GLY A 368 -5.54 10.31 -41.64
N SER A 369 -4.78 11.01 -42.49
CA SER A 369 -5.18 11.95 -43.56
C SER A 369 -5.65 13.32 -43.06
N THR A 370 -5.05 14.44 -43.48
CA THR A 370 -4.94 14.83 -44.88
C THR A 370 -3.81 15.84 -45.10
N MET A 371 -3.16 15.67 -46.24
CA MET A 371 -2.17 16.52 -46.87
C MET A 371 -2.80 17.85 -47.29
N GLU A 372 -2.28 18.98 -46.81
CA GLU A 372 -2.45 20.26 -47.49
C GLU A 372 -1.23 21.16 -47.27
N THR A 373 -0.79 21.71 -48.39
CA THR A 373 0.42 22.45 -48.72
C THR A 373 0.48 23.84 -48.10
N CYS A 374 1.68 24.31 -47.74
CA CYS A 374 2.00 25.74 -47.76
C CYS A 374 3.44 25.92 -48.28
N GLU A 375 3.51 26.61 -49.42
CA GLU A 375 4.72 26.99 -50.13
C GLU A 375 5.50 28.09 -49.40
N ILE A 376 6.78 28.14 -49.79
CA ILE A 376 7.88 28.96 -49.31
C ILE A 376 7.80 30.38 -49.90
N VAL A 377 8.13 31.41 -49.10
CA VAL A 377 8.76 32.65 -49.60
C VAL A 377 9.85 33.14 -48.63
N ASP A 378 11.10 32.90 -49.04
CA ASP A 378 12.34 33.71 -48.98
C ASP A 378 12.68 34.68 -47.81
N GLY A 379 13.65 34.24 -46.99
CA GLY A 379 15.02 34.80 -46.86
C GLY A 379 15.29 36.24 -46.29
N PRO A 380 16.54 36.58 -45.88
CA PRO A 380 17.79 35.86 -46.12
C PRO A 380 18.69 35.56 -44.90
N CYS A 381 19.59 34.62 -45.19
CA CYS A 381 20.70 34.02 -44.47
C CYS A 381 21.83 34.98 -44.04
N CYS A 382 22.55 34.66 -42.95
CA CYS A 382 23.99 34.91 -42.80
C CYS A 382 24.67 33.90 -41.84
N LYS A 383 25.23 32.84 -42.44
CA LYS A 383 26.57 32.21 -42.25
C LYS A 383 27.26 32.16 -40.86
N SER A 384 27.45 30.91 -40.43
CA SER A 384 28.69 30.25 -39.95
C SER A 384 29.96 31.07 -39.68
N SER A 385 30.62 30.80 -38.55
CA SER A 385 32.08 30.53 -38.51
C SER A 385 32.54 29.90 -37.20
N GLU A 386 33.38 28.88 -37.35
CA GLU A 386 34.17 28.16 -36.34
C GLU A 386 35.24 29.05 -35.68
N ASN A 387 35.62 28.71 -34.43
CA ASN A 387 37.00 28.67 -33.87
C ASN A 387 36.91 28.38 -32.36
N ARG A 388 37.41 27.24 -31.83
CA ARG A 388 38.81 26.90 -31.47
C ARG A 388 39.52 27.94 -30.58
N ASN A 389 39.78 27.54 -29.34
CA ASN A 389 40.94 27.77 -28.44
C ASN A 389 40.53 27.18 -27.07
N ASN A 390 41.00 26.03 -26.57
CA ASN A 390 42.35 25.57 -26.23
C ASN A 390 43.07 26.48 -25.22
N GLU A 391 42.94 26.18 -23.93
CA GLU A 391 44.02 26.43 -22.96
C GLU A 391 43.89 25.47 -21.75
N LYS A 392 44.96 24.69 -21.56
CA LYS A 392 45.27 23.83 -20.42
C LYS A 392 45.86 24.67 -19.30
N CYS A 393 45.62 24.28 -18.05
CA CYS A 393 46.66 24.37 -17.02
C CYS A 393 46.53 23.21 -16.03
N ASP A 394 47.48 22.28 -16.12
CA ASP A 394 47.86 21.36 -15.04
C ASP A 394 48.65 22.17 -13.99
N ASP A 395 48.42 21.97 -12.68
CA ASP A 395 49.52 21.58 -11.79
C ASP A 395 49.04 20.98 -10.46
N LYS A 396 49.98 20.24 -9.87
CA LYS A 396 49.89 19.08 -8.99
C LYS A 396 50.01 19.40 -7.49
N THR A 397 49.34 18.53 -6.72
CA THR A 397 49.75 17.89 -5.44
C THR A 397 50.18 18.74 -4.23
N THR A 398 49.54 18.48 -3.09
CA THR A 398 50.27 18.04 -1.87
C THR A 398 49.32 17.33 -0.90
N SER A 399 49.64 16.07 -0.62
CA SER A 399 49.11 15.26 0.46
C SER A 399 49.84 15.60 1.76
N MET A 400 49.12 15.76 2.88
CA MET A 400 49.70 15.67 4.22
C MET A 400 48.81 14.81 5.11
N THR A 401 49.40 13.68 5.50
CA THR A 401 48.97 12.69 6.47
C THR A 401 49.05 13.20 7.91
N GLY A 402 48.11 12.81 8.78
CA GLY A 402 48.20 12.96 10.24
C GLY A 402 47.54 11.77 10.95
N LYS A 403 48.32 11.05 11.77
CA LYS A 403 48.03 9.75 12.40
C LYS A 403 47.25 9.85 13.73
N ARG A 404 46.31 8.91 13.91
CA ARG A 404 46.09 7.95 15.04
C ARG A 404 46.06 8.44 16.50
N LYS A 405 45.00 8.08 17.23
CA LYS A 405 45.10 7.39 18.53
C LYS A 405 43.83 6.61 18.89
N GLU A 406 44.02 5.30 19.08
CA GLU A 406 43.07 4.35 19.71
C GLU A 406 43.67 3.85 21.04
N ARG A 407 42.77 3.28 21.87
CA ARG A 407 42.89 2.39 23.07
C ARG A 407 42.84 3.09 24.44
N SER A 408 41.82 2.83 25.28
CA SER A 408 41.43 1.60 26.06
C SER A 408 42.35 1.39 27.28
N PRO A 409 41.93 0.76 28.40
CA PRO A 409 41.11 -0.45 28.52
C PRO A 409 39.60 -0.24 28.54
#